data_AF-A0A5P1D8I8-F1
#
_entry.id   AF-A0A5P1D8I8-F1
#
_cell.length_a   1.000
_cell.length_b   1.000
_cell.length_c   1.000
_cell.angle_alpha   90.00
_cell.angle_beta   90.00
_cell.angle_gamma   90.00
#
_symmetry.space_group_name_H-M   'P 1'
#
loop_
_entity.id
_entity.type
_entity.pdbx_description
1 polymer ?
#
loop_
_entity_poly.entity_id
_entity_poly.type
_entity_poly.pdbx_seq_one_letter_code
_entity_poly.pdbx_strand_id
1 'polypeptide(L)'
;MLRYPRYRRTGIPKTEYSVSKWGKDQDGKSFPTQWRVQSAPNRGAEVNIDDPLLLPSKEGPKSPHIGYQTPGKRAGGGAKRGHILLKLVSVSRSKIGIPR
;
A
#
# COMPACT_ATOMS: atom_id res chain seq x y z
N MET A 1 8.36 -14.73 0.03
CA MET A 1 8.83 -13.42 0.50
C MET A 1 8.74 -12.40 -0.64
N LEU A 2 7.79 -11.45 -0.58
CA LEU A 2 7.61 -10.42 -1.61
C LEU A 2 8.82 -9.46 -1.62
N ARG A 3 9.65 -9.53 -2.65
CA ARG A 3 10.76 -8.59 -2.86
C ARG A 3 10.20 -7.23 -3.31
N TYR A 4 9.91 -6.39 -2.31
CA TYR A 4 9.67 -4.95 -2.38
C TYR A 4 8.34 -4.44 -2.98
N PRO A 5 7.75 -3.40 -2.37
CA PRO A 5 6.69 -2.60 -2.99
C PRO A 5 7.19 -1.99 -4.31
N ARG A 6 6.32 -1.89 -5.31
CA ARG A 6 6.73 -1.55 -6.68
C ARG A 6 6.80 -0.04 -6.92
N TYR A 7 7.72 0.65 -6.24
CA TYR A 7 7.98 2.10 -6.34
C TYR A 7 8.19 2.59 -7.78
N ARG A 8 8.70 1.74 -8.67
CA ARG A 8 8.87 2.07 -10.10
C ARG A 8 7.59 2.56 -10.80
N ARG A 9 6.40 2.17 -10.30
CA ARG A 9 5.13 2.60 -10.89
C ARG A 9 4.76 4.04 -10.54
N THR A 10 5.31 4.61 -9.48
CA THR A 10 5.12 6.02 -9.14
C THR A 10 6.18 6.92 -9.78
N GLY A 11 7.32 6.36 -10.19
CA GLY A 11 8.47 7.10 -10.71
C GLY A 11 9.32 7.78 -9.63
N ILE A 12 9.00 7.55 -8.35
CA ILE A 12 9.64 8.22 -7.22
C ILE A 12 10.66 7.26 -6.56
N PRO A 13 11.90 7.72 -6.27
CA PRO A 13 12.89 6.95 -5.54
C PRO A 13 12.36 6.39 -4.21
N LYS A 14 12.69 5.13 -3.92
CA LYS A 14 12.33 4.48 -2.64
C LYS A 14 12.81 5.28 -1.42
N THR A 15 13.95 5.96 -1.54
CA THR A 15 14.56 6.77 -0.48
C THR A 15 13.70 7.95 -0.03
N GLU A 16 12.76 8.42 -0.84
CA GLU A 16 11.82 9.49 -0.46
C GLU A 16 10.65 8.99 0.39
N TYR A 17 10.44 7.67 0.44
CA TYR A 17 9.33 7.08 1.17
C TYR A 17 9.72 6.74 2.60
N SER A 18 8.88 7.14 3.55
CA SER A 18 8.94 6.63 4.93
C SER A 18 7.82 5.62 5.17
N VAL A 19 8.04 4.69 6.10
CA VAL A 19 7.00 3.76 6.54
C VAL A 19 5.94 4.55 7.29
N SER A 20 4.69 4.49 6.84
CA SER A 20 3.56 5.18 7.48
C SER A 20 2.59 4.24 8.19
N LYS A 21 2.58 2.94 7.83
CA LYS A 21 1.81 1.92 8.55
C LYS A 21 2.56 0.59 8.63
N TRP A 22 2.26 -0.12 9.71
CA TRP A 22 2.71 -1.47 9.99
C TRP A 22 1.49 -2.38 10.08
N GLY A 23 1.58 -3.57 9.51
CA GLY A 23 0.62 -4.66 9.69
C GLY A 23 1.27 -5.83 10.40
N LYS A 24 0.45 -6.68 11.02
CA LYS A 24 0.90 -7.95 11.59
C LYS A 24 0.55 -9.09 10.65
N ASP A 25 1.45 -10.06 10.51
CA ASP A 25 1.13 -11.33 9.87
C ASP A 25 0.29 -12.23 10.80
N GLN A 26 -0.05 -13.42 10.31
CA GLN A 26 -0.82 -14.43 11.05
C GLN A 26 -0.14 -14.87 12.36
N ASP A 27 1.18 -14.75 12.43
CA ASP A 27 2.01 -15.14 13.60
C ASP A 27 2.21 -13.94 14.56
N GLY A 28 1.61 -12.80 14.28
CA GLY A 28 1.66 -11.59 15.10
C GLY A 28 2.91 -10.72 14.90
N LYS A 29 3.77 -11.05 13.94
CA LYS A 29 5.00 -10.31 13.62
C LYS A 29 4.69 -9.09 12.77
N SER A 30 5.29 -7.96 13.14
CA SER A 30 5.04 -6.66 12.49
C SER A 30 5.91 -6.46 11.25
N PHE A 31 5.29 -6.05 10.14
CA PHE A 31 5.95 -5.68 8.89
C PHE A 31 5.43 -4.33 8.38
N PRO A 32 6.26 -3.56 7.68
CA PRO A 32 5.80 -2.34 7.02
C PRO A 32 4.80 -2.71 5.91
N THR A 33 3.67 -2.00 5.85
CA THR A 33 2.58 -2.26 4.90
C THR A 33 2.16 -1.04 4.11
N GLN A 34 2.56 0.14 4.54
CA GLN A 34 2.37 1.37 3.79
C GLN A 34 3.63 2.22 3.85
N TRP A 35 3.96 2.78 2.69
CA TRP A 35 5.03 3.73 2.49
C TRP A 35 4.43 4.98 1.88
N ARG A 36 4.73 6.13 2.46
CA ARG A 36 4.22 7.42 1.96
C ARG A 36 5.34 8.45 1.92
N VAL A 37 5.36 9.24 0.86
CA VAL A 37 6.23 10.42 0.80
C VAL A 37 5.58 11.55 1.59
N GLN A 38 6.31 12.09 2.56
CA GLN A 38 5.80 13.11 3.47
C GLN A 38 6.24 14.53 3.09
N SER A 39 7.33 14.67 2.35
CA SER A 39 7.92 15.94 1.93
C SER A 39 7.57 16.31 0.48
N ALA A 40 7.59 17.61 0.19
CA ALA A 40 7.50 18.11 -1.17
C ALA A 40 8.75 17.72 -2.00
N PRO A 41 8.65 17.64 -3.34
CA PRO A 41 7.45 17.87 -4.16
C PRO A 41 6.51 16.67 -4.24
N ASN A 42 6.98 15.48 -3.83
CA ASN A 42 6.29 14.21 -4.03
C ASN A 42 5.30 13.85 -2.90
N ARG A 43 4.92 14.84 -2.08
CA ARG A 43 4.06 14.62 -0.91
C ARG A 43 2.73 13.99 -1.33
N GLY A 44 2.39 12.88 -0.68
CA GLY A 44 1.14 12.17 -0.92
C GLY A 44 1.25 10.97 -1.87
N ALA A 45 2.39 10.77 -2.53
CA ALA A 45 2.68 9.50 -3.18
C ALA A 45 2.67 8.37 -2.15
N GLU A 46 2.08 7.24 -2.51
CA GLU A 46 1.87 6.11 -1.60
C GLU A 46 2.06 4.78 -2.32
N VAL A 47 2.60 3.81 -1.59
CA VAL A 47 2.58 2.40 -1.96
C VAL A 47 2.13 1.59 -0.75
N ASN A 48 1.26 0.61 -0.97
CA ASN A 48 0.64 -0.18 0.09
C ASN A 48 0.47 -1.65 -0.29
N ILE A 49 0.35 -2.51 0.72
CA ILE A 49 0.00 -3.92 0.58
C ILE A 49 -1.34 -4.15 1.26
N ASP A 50 -2.33 -4.67 0.53
CA ASP A 50 -3.61 -5.06 1.09
C ASP A 50 -4.04 -6.46 0.65
N ASP A 51 -4.73 -7.14 1.54
CA ASP A 51 -5.50 -8.33 1.25
C ASP A 51 -6.99 -8.10 1.61
N PRO A 52 -7.88 -8.01 0.61
CA PRO A 52 -9.30 -7.86 0.85
C PRO A 52 -9.96 -9.12 1.43
N LEU A 53 -9.29 -10.28 1.41
CA LEU A 53 -9.76 -11.49 2.09
C LEU A 53 -9.52 -11.41 3.60
N LEU A 54 -8.43 -10.77 4.02
CA LEU A 54 -8.14 -10.52 5.44
C LEU A 54 -8.96 -9.34 5.97
N LEU A 55 -9.18 -8.33 5.12
CA LEU A 55 -9.88 -7.09 5.47
C LEU A 55 -10.81 -6.67 4.32
N PRO A 56 -12.10 -7.03 4.37
CA PRO A 56 -13.05 -6.72 3.32
C PRO A 56 -13.07 -5.22 2.99
N SER A 57 -12.65 -4.87 1.78
CA SER A 57 -12.74 -3.50 1.27
C SER A 57 -13.97 -3.34 0.39
N LYS A 58 -14.74 -2.26 0.59
CA LYS A 58 -15.82 -1.88 -0.34
C LYS A 58 -15.27 -1.35 -1.66
N GLU A 59 -14.06 -0.77 -1.64
CA GLU A 59 -13.42 -0.11 -2.77
C GLU A 59 -12.09 -0.77 -3.18
N GLY A 60 -11.80 -0.82 -4.48
CA GLY A 60 -10.54 -1.39 -4.99
C GLY A 60 -10.62 -2.90 -5.29
N PRO A 61 -9.47 -3.54 -5.56
CA PRO A 61 -9.44 -4.95 -5.94
C PRO A 61 -10.01 -5.88 -4.88
N LYS A 62 -10.64 -6.98 -5.31
CA LYS A 62 -11.13 -8.08 -4.46
C LYS A 62 -10.11 -9.22 -4.31
N SER A 63 -8.87 -8.97 -4.69
CA SER A 63 -7.76 -9.93 -4.58
C SER A 63 -6.57 -9.27 -3.86
N PRO A 64 -5.65 -10.05 -3.27
CA PRO A 64 -4.42 -9.55 -2.69
C PRO A 64 -3.68 -8.64 -3.68
N HIS A 65 -3.18 -7.49 -3.24
CA HIS A 65 -2.56 -6.54 -4.17
C HIS A 65 -1.57 -5.57 -3.53
N ILE A 66 -0.71 -5.01 -4.38
CA ILE A 66 0.06 -3.80 -4.08
C ILE A 66 -0.65 -2.61 -4.71
N GLY A 67 -1.10 -1.66 -3.89
CA GLY A 67 -1.60 -0.38 -4.37
C GLY A 67 -0.46 0.63 -4.56
N TYR A 68 -0.62 1.53 -5.53
CA TYR A 68 0.27 2.68 -5.68
C TYR A 68 -0.49 3.91 -6.15
N GLN A 69 -0.02 5.09 -5.76
CA GLN A 69 -0.49 6.37 -6.30
C GLN A 69 0.63 7.41 -6.36
N THR A 70 0.55 8.31 -7.34
CA THR A 70 1.39 9.50 -7.42
C THR A 70 0.80 10.66 -6.62
N PRO A 71 1.57 11.74 -6.37
CA PRO A 71 1.05 12.98 -5.79
C PRO A 71 -0.04 13.61 -6.67
N GLY A 72 -0.83 14.51 -6.09
CA GLY A 72 -1.87 15.28 -6.79
C GLY A 72 -3.28 15.04 -6.27
N LYS A 73 -4.23 15.87 -6.73
CA LYS A 73 -5.66 15.72 -6.41
C LYS A 73 -6.33 14.72 -7.36
N ARG A 74 -7.36 14.02 -6.86
CA ARG A 74 -8.25 13.19 -7.69
C ARG A 74 -9.10 14.09 -8.60
N ALA A 75 -9.61 13.54 -9.71
CA ALA A 75 -10.50 14.22 -10.65
C ALA A 75 -9.94 15.55 -11.22
N GLY A 76 -8.85 15.46 -11.99
CA GLY A 76 -8.28 16.61 -12.73
C GLY A 76 -6.90 17.09 -12.24
N GLY A 77 -6.44 16.65 -11.07
CA GLY A 77 -5.15 17.05 -10.50
C GLY A 77 -3.95 16.16 -10.86
N GLY A 78 -4.04 15.35 -11.92
CA GLY A 78 -2.92 14.56 -12.45
C GLY A 78 -2.50 13.31 -11.66
N ALA A 79 -3.16 12.99 -10.54
CA ALA A 79 -2.82 11.82 -9.73
C ALA A 79 -3.11 10.50 -10.48
N LYS A 80 -2.08 9.67 -10.66
CA LYS A 80 -2.18 8.32 -11.23
C LYS A 80 -2.27 7.31 -10.09
N ARG A 81 -3.22 6.37 -10.17
CA ARG A 81 -3.40 5.26 -9.22
C ARG A 81 -3.44 3.94 -9.96
N GLY A 82 -2.94 2.89 -9.33
CA GLY A 82 -3.13 1.53 -9.84
C GLY A 82 -2.92 0.48 -8.78
N HIS A 83 -3.14 -0.77 -9.19
CA HIS A 83 -2.94 -1.94 -8.35
C HIS A 83 -2.19 -3.00 -9.13
N ILE A 84 -1.39 -3.78 -8.42
CA ILE A 84 -0.73 -4.97 -8.94
C ILE A 84 -1.33 -6.14 -8.19
N LEU A 85 -2.08 -6.98 -8.91
CA LEU A 85 -2.72 -8.15 -8.33
C LEU A 85 -1.68 -9.22 -8.02
N LEU A 86 -1.85 -9.83 -6.85
CA LEU A 86 -1.02 -10.90 -6.32
C LEU A 86 -1.91 -12.10 -6.02
N LYS A 87 -1.31 -13.29 -5.99
CA LYS A 87 -2.03 -14.50 -5.58
C LYS A 87 -2.24 -14.58 -4.07
N LEU A 88 -1.29 -14.06 -3.30
CA LEU A 88 -1.28 -14.11 -1.83
C LEU A 88 -0.39 -12.99 -1.27
N VAL A 89 -0.77 -12.43 -0.13
CA VAL A 89 0.11 -11.65 0.75
C VAL A 89 -0.05 -12.16 2.18
N SER A 90 1.03 -12.16 2.95
CA SER A 90 1.01 -12.63 4.35
C SER A 90 0.71 -11.50 5.35
N VAL A 91 0.49 -10.27 4.87
CA VAL A 91 0.28 -9.08 5.69
C VAL A 91 -0.57 -8.06 4.93
N SER A 92 -1.39 -7.30 5.64
CA SER A 92 -2.23 -6.22 5.12
C SER A 92 -2.17 -4.99 6.03
N ARG A 93 -2.57 -3.80 5.55
CA ARG A 93 -2.43 -2.52 6.30
C ARG A 93 -3.23 -2.40 7.60
N SER A 94 -4.09 -3.35 7.94
CA SER A 94 -4.76 -3.38 9.25
C SER A 94 -4.37 -4.62 10.05
N LYS A 95 -4.50 -4.54 11.38
CA LYS A 95 -4.29 -5.67 12.28
C LYS A 95 -5.16 -6.84 11.82
N ILE A 96 -4.55 -7.99 11.58
CA ILE A 96 -5.25 -9.27 11.56
C ILE A 96 -5.79 -9.44 13.00
N GLY A 97 -7.11 -9.38 13.20
CA GLY A 97 -7.76 -9.69 14.48
C GLY A 97 -8.23 -8.53 15.38
N ILE A 98 -8.93 -7.52 14.85
CA ILE A 98 -10.01 -6.93 15.65
C ILE A 98 -11.32 -7.28 14.96
N PRO A 99 -12.05 -8.30 15.44
CA PRO A 99 -13.44 -8.49 15.06
C PRO A 99 -14.20 -7.20 15.41
N ARG A 100 -15.01 -6.70 14.46
CA ARG A 100 -16.07 -5.74 14.80
C ARG A 100 -17.31 -6.50 15.20
#